data_AF-A0AAW1JW08-F1
#
_entry.id   AF-A0AAW1JW08-F1
#
_cell.length_a   1.000
_cell.length_b   1.000
_cell.length_c   1.000
_cell.angle_alpha   90.00
_cell.angle_beta   90.00
_cell.angle_gamma   90.00
#
_symmetry.space_group_name_H-M   'P 1'
#
loop_
_entity.id
_entity.type
_entity.pdbx_description
1 polymer ?
#
loop_
_entity_poly.entity_id
_entity_poly.type
_entity_poly.pdbx_seq_one_letter_code
_entity_poly.pdbx_strand_id
1 'polypeptide(L)'
;MPQRSKDPAQWLAWLEELETEDSHQIDEEGSDDGEVDDIIQSDHNSESEIECFPNASDDDDDETEVGENIYGKDGTKWCKAIPPSNVRTRSHNIITHLPGTKERAKQAKTEIE
;
A
#
# COMPACT_ATOMS: atom_id res chain seq x y z
N MET A 1 6.12 -17.17 13.87
CA MET A 1 5.48 -16.00 13.24
C MET A 1 4.75 -15.25 14.33
N PRO A 2 5.09 -13.98 14.63
CA PRO A 2 4.32 -13.22 15.63
C PRO A 2 2.90 -13.01 15.07
N GLN A 3 1.91 -13.37 15.87
CA GLN A 3 0.51 -13.27 15.48
C GLN A 3 0.10 -11.79 15.53
N ARG A 4 -0.42 -11.26 14.41
CA ARG A 4 -1.08 -9.95 14.42
C ARG A 4 -2.35 -10.04 15.24
N SER A 5 -2.50 -9.12 16.18
CA SER A 5 -3.75 -8.98 16.93
C SER A 5 -4.87 -8.45 16.06
N LYS A 6 -6.08 -8.94 16.32
CA LYS A 6 -7.34 -8.51 15.69
C LYS A 6 -8.18 -7.64 16.62
N ASP A 7 -7.67 -7.34 17.81
CA ASP A 7 -8.37 -6.57 18.83
C ASP A 7 -8.09 -5.07 18.64
N PRO A 8 -9.10 -4.25 18.32
CA PRO A 8 -8.92 -2.81 18.13
C PRO A 8 -8.43 -2.09 19.39
N ALA A 9 -8.73 -2.60 20.59
CA ALA A 9 -8.25 -2.00 21.84
C ALA A 9 -6.72 -2.07 21.93
N GLN A 10 -6.11 -3.10 21.36
CA GLN A 10 -4.67 -3.26 21.35
C GLN A 10 -3.98 -2.28 20.40
N TRP A 11 -4.64 -1.94 19.28
CA TRP A 11 -4.14 -0.92 18.34
C TRP A 11 -4.25 0.49 18.92
N LEU A 12 -5.35 0.79 19.62
CA LEU A 12 -5.53 2.07 20.30
C LEU A 12 -4.47 2.31 21.38
N ALA A 13 -4.13 1.28 22.16
CA ALA A 13 -3.08 1.37 23.15
C ALA A 13 -1.70 1.65 22.52
N TRP A 14 -1.37 1.02 21.39
CA TRP A 14 -0.13 1.29 20.67
C TRP A 14 -0.08 2.70 20.06
N LEU A 15 -1.22 3.22 19.60
CA LEU A 15 -1.29 4.60 19.09
C LEU A 15 -1.06 5.62 20.21
N GLU A 16 -1.68 5.41 21.38
CA GLU A 16 -1.51 6.28 22.54
C GLU A 16 -0.06 6.27 23.07
N GLU A 17 0.59 5.10 23.10
CA GLU A 17 2.00 4.95 23.49
C GLU A 17 2.94 5.72 22.56
N LEU A 18 2.69 5.70 21.24
CA LEU A 18 3.48 6.47 20.27
C LEU A 18 3.21 7.97 20.35
N GLU A 19 1.96 8.39 20.55
CA GLU A 19 1.62 9.81 20.69
C GLU A 19 2.23 10.44 21.96
N THR A 20 2.37 9.67 23.05
CA THR A 20 3.02 10.15 24.28
C THR A 20 4.54 10.18 24.19
N GLU A 21 5.16 9.36 23.34
CA GLU A 21 6.62 9.35 23.13
C GLU A 21 7.09 10.39 22.09
N ASP A 22 6.22 10.82 21.17
CA ASP A 22 6.54 11.80 20.11
C ASP A 22 6.43 13.28 20.53
N SER A 23 6.06 13.58 21.79
CA SER A 23 5.93 14.97 22.28
C SER A 23 7.28 15.70 22.53
N HIS A 24 8.38 15.26 21.92
CA HIS A 24 9.68 15.90 22.01
C HIS A 24 9.75 17.14 21.08
N GLN A 25 9.45 18.30 21.69
CA GLN A 25 9.77 19.68 21.28
C GLN A 25 10.33 19.85 19.85
N ILE A 26 9.42 20.14 18.91
CA ILE A 26 9.78 20.78 17.63
C ILE A 26 10.06 22.25 17.97
N ASP A 27 11.32 22.66 17.79
CA ASP A 27 11.77 24.04 17.84
C ASP A 27 11.25 24.80 16.62
N GLU A 28 10.23 25.63 16.85
CA GLU A 28 9.75 26.62 15.87
C GLU A 28 10.78 27.76 15.72
N GLU A 29 11.84 27.57 14.92
CA GLU A 29 12.59 28.70 14.37
C GLU A 29 13.12 28.39 12.96
N GLY A 30 12.31 28.73 11.96
CA GLY A 30 12.66 28.61 10.55
C GLY A 30 11.53 29.04 9.62
N SER A 31 10.96 30.24 9.85
CA SER A 31 9.99 30.83 8.92
C SER A 31 10.68 31.23 7.62
N ASP A 32 10.68 30.34 6.63
CA ASP A 32 10.98 30.67 5.24
C ASP A 32 9.72 31.28 4.61
N ASP A 33 9.63 32.61 4.73
CA ASP A 33 8.63 33.45 4.05
C ASP A 33 8.98 33.49 2.55
N GLY A 34 8.37 32.61 1.74
CA GLY A 34 8.72 32.66 0.31
C GLY A 34 7.99 31.84 -0.73
N GLU A 35 7.17 30.83 -0.44
CA GLU A 35 6.45 30.09 -1.51
C GLU A 35 5.04 29.75 -1.04
N VAL A 36 4.04 30.44 -1.58
CA VAL A 36 2.65 30.01 -1.48
C VAL A 36 2.49 28.74 -2.30
N ASP A 37 2.51 27.59 -1.63
CA ASP A 37 2.11 26.32 -2.25
C ASP A 37 0.62 26.44 -2.55
N ASP A 38 0.29 26.73 -3.82
CA ASP A 38 -1.09 26.73 -4.30
C ASP A 38 -1.61 25.29 -4.23
N ILE A 39 -2.11 24.90 -3.05
CA ILE A 39 -2.75 23.60 -2.82
C ILE A 39 -4.05 23.61 -3.64
N ILE A 40 -4.01 23.02 -4.83
CA ILE A 40 -5.21 22.75 -5.62
C ILE A 40 -5.98 21.63 -4.90
N GLN A 41 -6.91 22.00 -4.02
CA GLN A 41 -7.84 21.06 -3.42
C GLN A 41 -8.91 20.70 -4.45
N SER A 42 -8.87 19.47 -4.95
CA SER A 42 -9.96 18.88 -5.74
C SER A 42 -10.98 18.19 -4.83
N ASP A 43 -12.25 18.55 -4.98
CA ASP A 43 -13.38 17.89 -4.32
C ASP A 43 -13.57 16.48 -4.88
N HIS A 44 -12.80 15.50 -4.39
CA HIS A 44 -13.00 14.10 -4.73
C HIS A 44 -14.19 13.54 -3.95
N ASN A 45 -15.31 13.28 -4.62
CA ASN A 45 -16.46 12.58 -4.05
C ASN A 45 -16.32 11.05 -4.19
N SER A 46 -15.54 10.44 -3.30
CA SER A 46 -15.33 8.99 -3.25
C SER A 46 -16.59 8.18 -2.93
N GLU A 47 -17.69 8.79 -2.46
CA GLU A 47 -18.94 8.06 -2.21
C GLU A 47 -19.63 7.61 -3.51
N SER A 48 -19.32 8.25 -4.65
CA SER A 48 -19.91 7.89 -5.95
C SER A 48 -19.24 6.69 -6.64
N GLU A 49 -18.11 6.19 -6.10
CA GLU A 49 -17.26 5.22 -6.78
C GLU A 49 -17.58 3.75 -6.41
N ILE A 50 -18.56 3.50 -5.54
CA ILE A 50 -18.89 2.14 -5.09
C ILE A 50 -20.39 1.80 -5.22
N GLU A 51 -20.77 1.40 -6.43
CA GLU A 51 -21.95 0.55 -6.63
C GLU A 51 -21.59 -0.63 -7.52
N CYS A 52 -20.98 -1.66 -6.92
CA CYS A 52 -20.94 -2.99 -7.52
C CYS A 52 -21.42 -4.00 -6.48
N PHE A 53 -22.74 -4.21 -6.45
CA PHE A 53 -23.38 -5.25 -5.66
C PHE A 53 -22.88 -6.63 -6.11
N PRO A 54 -22.23 -7.42 -5.25
CA PRO A 54 -21.82 -8.78 -5.60
C PRO A 54 -22.96 -9.72 -5.24
N ASN A 55 -23.98 -9.83 -6.09
CA ASN A 55 -24.90 -10.96 -6.09
C ASN A 55 -25.79 -10.94 -7.34
N ALA A 56 -25.25 -11.45 -8.44
CA ALA A 56 -26.04 -12.13 -9.45
C ALA A 56 -25.42 -13.52 -9.61
N SER A 57 -25.96 -14.46 -8.85
CA SER A 57 -25.70 -15.88 -9.01
C SER A 57 -26.42 -16.37 -10.27
N ASP A 58 -25.74 -17.27 -10.96
CA ASP A 58 -26.25 -18.37 -11.78
C ASP A 58 -26.52 -18.13 -13.27
N ASP A 59 -25.98 -19.10 -14.05
CA ASP A 59 -26.30 -19.51 -15.42
C ASP A 59 -26.23 -18.46 -16.55
N ASP A 60 -25.26 -18.59 -17.44
CA ASP A 60 -25.36 -19.45 -18.63
C ASP A 60 -24.24 -19.08 -19.63
N ASP A 61 -23.91 -20.04 -20.47
CA ASP A 61 -22.93 -20.04 -21.56
C ASP A 61 -23.11 -18.84 -22.52
N ASP A 62 -22.01 -18.19 -22.90
CA ASP A 62 -21.66 -17.71 -24.25
C ASP A 62 -20.78 -16.44 -24.22
N GLU A 63 -19.89 -16.41 -25.20
CA GLU A 63 -18.72 -15.58 -25.36
C GLU A 63 -19.00 -14.08 -25.31
N THR A 64 -18.33 -13.36 -24.41
CA THR A 64 -17.46 -12.20 -24.71
C THR A 64 -16.93 -11.62 -23.41
N GLU A 65 -15.61 -11.45 -23.33
CA GLU A 65 -14.88 -10.76 -22.25
C GLU A 65 -15.42 -9.33 -22.03
N VAL A 66 -16.46 -9.18 -21.22
CA VAL A 66 -16.94 -7.87 -20.78
C VAL A 66 -16.00 -7.38 -19.68
N GLY A 67 -14.93 -6.69 -20.07
CA GLY A 67 -14.22 -5.76 -19.19
C GLY A 67 -12.85 -6.20 -18.65
N GLU A 68 -12.12 -7.06 -19.34
CA GLU A 68 -10.81 -7.53 -18.88
C GLU A 68 -9.72 -6.46 -18.85
N ASN A 69 -9.91 -5.30 -19.48
CA ASN A 69 -8.84 -4.32 -19.57
C ASN A 69 -9.25 -2.86 -19.34
N ILE A 70 -8.34 -2.11 -18.73
CA ILE A 70 -8.41 -0.64 -18.55
C ILE A 70 -7.43 0.00 -19.51
N TYR A 71 -7.82 1.11 -20.14
CA TYR A 71 -6.95 1.86 -21.03
C TYR A 71 -6.47 3.15 -20.35
N GLY A 72 -5.16 3.37 -20.37
CA GLY A 72 -4.53 4.64 -20.03
C GLY A 72 -4.72 5.66 -21.15
N LYS A 73 -4.52 6.94 -20.82
CA LYS A 73 -4.63 8.07 -21.76
C LYS A 73 -3.67 7.96 -22.96
N ASP A 74 -2.54 7.31 -22.76
CA ASP A 74 -1.52 6.99 -23.75
C ASP A 74 -1.84 5.73 -24.59
N GLY A 75 -2.99 5.10 -24.35
CA GLY A 75 -3.39 3.85 -24.98
C GLY A 75 -2.83 2.60 -24.29
N THR A 76 -2.14 2.75 -23.15
CA THR A 76 -1.62 1.61 -22.39
C THR A 76 -2.76 0.74 -21.88
N LYS A 77 -2.71 -0.57 -22.18
CA LYS A 77 -3.75 -1.54 -21.82
C LYS A 77 -3.35 -2.31 -20.55
N TRP A 78 -4.11 -2.16 -19.48
CA TRP A 78 -3.95 -2.88 -18.22
C TRP A 78 -4.91 -4.04 -18.15
N CYS A 79 -4.49 -5.22 -17.70
CA CYS A 79 -5.37 -6.37 -17.49
C CYS A 79 -5.92 -6.36 -16.06
N LYS A 80 -7.23 -6.52 -15.93
CA LYS A 80 -7.98 -6.66 -14.67
C LYS A 80 -8.07 -8.12 -14.23
N ALA A 81 -7.89 -9.07 -15.15
CA ALA A 81 -7.94 -10.48 -14.82
C ALA A 81 -6.79 -10.85 -13.90
N ILE A 82 -7.10 -11.59 -12.84
CA ILE A 82 -6.10 -12.16 -11.94
C ILE A 82 -5.32 -13.23 -12.74
N PRO A 83 -3.97 -13.14 -12.82
CA PRO A 83 -3.20 -14.15 -13.53
C PRO A 83 -3.41 -15.54 -12.94
N PRO A 84 -3.42 -16.60 -13.77
CA PRO A 84 -3.62 -17.97 -13.29
C PRO A 84 -2.55 -18.36 -12.28
N SER A 85 -2.96 -18.92 -11.13
CA SER A 85 -2.07 -19.32 -10.03
C SER A 85 -1.21 -20.55 -10.35
N ASN A 86 -1.61 -21.35 -11.34
CA ASN A 86 -0.92 -22.58 -11.75
C ASN A 86 0.26 -22.35 -12.71
N VAL A 87 0.77 -21.12 -12.81
CA VAL A 87 1.96 -20.81 -13.61
C VAL A 87 3.22 -21.06 -12.80
N ARG A 88 4.18 -21.74 -13.43
CA ARG A 88 5.50 -21.97 -12.84
C ARG A 88 6.23 -20.63 -12.73
N THR A 89 6.64 -20.25 -11.51
CA THR A 89 7.49 -19.06 -11.31
C THR A 89 8.76 -19.20 -12.15
N ARG A 90 9.05 -18.20 -13.00
CA ARG A 90 10.26 -18.19 -13.83
C ARG A 90 11.50 -18.21 -12.93
N SER A 91 12.53 -18.96 -13.31
CA SER A 91 13.75 -19.19 -12.52
C SER A 91 14.53 -17.92 -12.15
N HIS A 92 14.31 -16.80 -12.86
CA HIS A 92 14.97 -15.52 -12.63
C HIS A 92 14.21 -14.57 -11.69
N ASN A 93 12.99 -14.92 -11.26
CA ASN A 93 12.20 -14.12 -10.31
C ASN A 93 12.22 -14.71 -8.90
N ILE A 94 13.20 -15.55 -8.60
CA ILE A 94 13.38 -16.15 -7.28
C ILE A 94 14.47 -15.36 -6.56
N ILE A 95 14.06 -14.51 -5.61
CA ILE A 95 15.00 -13.82 -4.72
C ILE A 95 15.55 -14.85 -3.75
N THR A 96 16.69 -15.47 -4.07
CA THR A 96 17.36 -16.46 -3.21
C THR A 96 18.19 -15.79 -2.11
N HIS A 97 18.76 -14.63 -2.43
CA HIS A 97 19.51 -13.81 -1.49
C HIS A 97 18.79 -12.49 -1.34
N LEU A 98 18.21 -12.27 -0.17
CA LEU A 98 17.61 -10.99 0.18
C LEU A 98 18.72 -9.94 0.25
N PRO A 99 18.60 -8.81 -0.46
CA PRO A 99 19.46 -7.66 -0.21
C PRO A 99 19.22 -7.20 1.24
N GLY A 100 20.28 -7.15 2.02
CA GLY A 100 20.20 -6.81 3.44
C GLY A 100 21.59 -6.70 4.07
N THR A 101 21.64 -6.17 5.28
CA THR A 101 22.88 -6.04 6.04
C THR A 101 23.54 -7.41 6.25
N LYS A 102 24.85 -7.47 6.06
CA LYS A 102 25.65 -8.69 6.35
C LYS A 102 25.81 -8.86 7.86
N GLU A 103 26.14 -10.07 8.30
CA GLU A 103 26.11 -10.51 9.72
C GLU A 103 26.54 -9.47 10.75
N ARG A 104 27.71 -8.83 10.62
CA ARG A 104 28.17 -7.80 11.58
C ARG A 104 27.20 -6.63 11.69
N ALA A 105 26.70 -6.13 10.56
CA ALA A 105 25.73 -5.04 10.52
C ALA A 105 24.30 -5.47 10.91
N LYS A 106 23.99 -6.77 10.93
CA LYS A 106 22.74 -7.27 11.55
C LYS A 106 22.78 -7.26 13.07
N GLN A 107 23.99 -7.30 13.65
CA GLN A 107 24.19 -7.37 15.10
C GLN A 107 24.47 -5.99 15.72
N ALA A 108 24.74 -4.97 14.89
CA ALA A 108 24.85 -3.60 15.33
C ALA A 108 23.51 -3.13 15.91
N LYS A 109 23.53 -2.70 17.18
CA LYS A 109 22.36 -2.14 17.87
C LYS A 109 22.35 -0.61 17.84
N THR A 110 23.44 -0.02 17.40
CA THR A 110 23.69 1.42 17.37
C THR A 110 24.39 1.76 16.06
N GLU A 111 24.30 3.02 15.64
CA GLU A 111 24.83 3.50 14.35
C GLU A 111 26.37 3.62 14.32
N ILE A 112 27.04 3.57 15.47
CA ILE A 112 28.44 3.99 15.66
C ILE A 112 29.35 2.88 16.26
N GLU A 113 28.93 1.61 16.30
CA GLU A 113 29.75 0.51 16.87
C GLU A 113 30.44 -0.41 15.83
#